data_AF-A0A9F2RE91-F1
#
_entry.id   AF-A0A9F2RE91-F1
#
_cell.length_a   1.000
_cell.length_b   1.000
_cell.length_c   1.000
_cell.angle_alpha   90.00
_cell.angle_beta   90.00
_cell.angle_gamma   90.00
#
_symmetry.space_group_name_H-M   'P 1'
#
loop_
_entity.id
_entity.type
_entity.pdbx_description
1 polymer ?
#
loop_
_entity_poly.entity_id
_entity_poly.type
_entity_poly.pdbx_seq_one_letter_code
_entity_poly.pdbx_strand_id
1 'polypeptide(L)'
;QPVKTASHVTKPIDFHFCTDERIKQHGESQPGPEYKEMDFAAALRRHPPSPSRVGKGPTVPKPFNLSCGNKRKLDEPPTEYVSLAQQVESFQKRTPLRYHLRSRKEEEGTGPSRPLKPRLTNPKTPRLETKNRSRPVTCKSTVELEDEEVAKLQ
;
A
#
# COMPACT_ATOMS: atom_id res chain seq x y z
N GLN A 1 24.27 77.14 2.18
CA GLN A 1 23.66 76.34 3.26
C GLN A 1 23.54 74.90 2.78
N PRO A 2 24.00 73.87 3.49
CA PRO A 2 23.76 72.49 3.07
C PRO A 2 22.43 71.99 3.62
N VAL A 3 21.58 71.49 2.72
CA VAL A 3 20.26 70.93 3.02
C VAL A 3 20.43 69.51 3.54
N LYS A 4 19.98 69.24 4.78
CA LYS A 4 20.02 67.90 5.39
C LYS A 4 18.89 67.06 4.80
N THR A 5 19.23 65.98 4.11
CA THR A 5 18.25 64.95 3.72
C THR A 5 17.96 64.04 4.92
N ALA A 6 16.69 63.85 5.24
CA ALA A 6 16.27 62.97 6.33
C ALA A 6 16.44 61.50 5.92
N SER A 7 17.38 60.81 6.56
CA SER A 7 17.55 59.37 6.41
C SER A 7 16.44 58.64 7.15
N HIS A 8 15.55 57.98 6.41
CA HIS A 8 14.61 57.04 7.00
C HIS A 8 15.38 55.76 7.32
N VAL A 9 15.78 55.61 8.58
CA VAL A 9 16.52 54.44 9.06
C VAL A 9 15.53 53.37 9.50
N THR A 10 15.63 52.19 8.90
CA THR A 10 14.88 50.99 9.31
C THR A 10 15.27 50.60 10.72
N LYS A 11 14.29 50.44 11.62
CA LYS A 11 14.54 49.93 12.97
C LYS A 11 14.59 48.41 12.94
N PRO A 12 15.58 47.76 13.59
CA PRO A 12 15.57 46.32 13.76
C PRO A 12 14.37 45.92 14.62
N ILE A 13 13.68 44.85 14.20
CA ILE A 13 12.60 44.21 14.96
C ILE A 13 13.13 42.85 15.35
N ASP A 14 13.07 42.55 16.65
CA ASP A 14 13.48 41.24 17.15
C ASP A 14 12.51 40.16 16.67
N PHE A 15 13.07 39.03 16.23
CA PHE A 15 12.30 37.87 15.86
C PHE A 15 11.65 37.28 17.11
N HIS A 16 10.36 36.99 17.02
CA HIS A 16 9.64 36.27 18.06
C HIS A 16 9.51 34.83 17.60
N PHE A 17 10.19 33.90 18.27
CA PHE A 17 10.05 32.48 17.97
C PHE A 17 8.84 31.92 18.71
N CYS A 18 8.13 30.96 18.10
CA CYS A 18 7.04 30.24 18.76
C CYS A 18 7.49 29.49 20.03
N THR A 19 8.79 29.39 20.28
CA THR A 19 9.38 28.80 21.50
C THR A 19 9.65 29.81 22.61
N ASP A 20 9.54 31.12 22.36
CA ASP A 20 9.82 32.14 23.39
C ASP A 20 8.87 32.01 24.58
N GLU A 21 7.63 31.58 24.35
CA GLU A 21 6.67 31.25 25.41
C GLU A 21 7.11 30.09 26.31
N ARG A 22 8.04 29.24 25.85
CA ARG A 22 8.60 28.15 26.65
C ARG A 22 9.60 28.67 27.69
N ILE A 23 10.24 29.81 27.43
CA ILE A 23 11.18 30.40 28.38
C ILE A 23 10.33 31.07 29.46
N LYS A 24 10.19 30.39 30.59
CA LYS A 24 9.54 30.96 31.77
C LYS A 24 10.33 32.20 32.18
N GLN A 25 9.76 33.39 31.95
CA GLN A 25 10.32 34.63 32.48
C GLN A 25 10.32 34.54 34.00
N HIS A 26 11.46 34.19 34.58
CA HIS A 26 11.68 34.47 36.00
C HIS A 26 11.80 36.00 36.08
N GLY A 27 10.72 36.64 36.54
CA GLY A 27 10.72 38.08 36.77
C GLY A 27 11.87 38.47 37.68
N GLU A 28 12.74 39.36 37.22
CA GLU A 28 13.88 39.94 37.94
C GLU A 28 13.45 40.90 39.07
N SER A 29 12.34 40.62 39.75
CA SER A 29 11.77 41.46 40.80
C SER A 29 11.52 40.69 42.10
N GLN A 30 12.36 39.69 42.40
CA GLN A 30 12.44 39.10 43.73
C GLN A 30 13.69 39.68 44.42
N PRO A 31 13.58 40.27 45.63
CA PRO A 31 14.77 40.54 46.43
C PRO A 31 15.54 39.23 46.59
N GLY A 32 16.85 39.27 46.32
CA GLY A 32 17.72 38.09 46.33
C GLY A 32 17.52 37.27 47.62
N PRO A 33 17.58 35.93 47.55
CA PRO A 33 17.36 35.11 48.73
C PRO A 33 18.40 35.49 49.77
N GLU A 34 17.91 35.93 50.93
CA GLU A 34 18.64 35.91 52.19
C GLU A 34 19.43 34.60 52.25
N TYR A 35 20.74 34.70 52.48
CA TYR A 35 21.68 33.57 52.47
C TYR A 35 21.29 32.58 53.57
N LYS A 36 20.41 31.65 53.21
CA LYS A 36 20.08 30.50 54.02
C LYS A 36 21.29 29.59 53.96
N GLU A 37 22.00 29.44 55.08
CA GLU A 37 23.02 28.39 55.22
C GLU A 37 22.38 27.05 54.84
N MET A 38 22.78 26.54 53.68
CA MET A 38 22.40 25.25 53.17
C MET A 38 23.67 24.42 53.14
N ASP A 39 23.61 23.22 53.71
CA ASP A 39 24.69 22.25 53.54
C ASP A 39 24.87 21.98 52.04
N PHE A 40 25.95 22.53 51.47
CA PHE A 40 26.29 22.46 50.06
C PHE A 40 26.37 21.00 49.59
N ALA A 41 26.88 20.12 50.44
CA ALA A 41 27.00 18.71 50.13
C ALA A 41 25.62 18.03 50.12
N ALA A 42 24.69 18.44 50.98
CA ALA A 42 23.31 17.97 50.93
C ALA A 42 22.56 18.51 49.70
N ALA A 43 22.80 19.76 49.30
CA ALA A 43 22.17 20.37 48.13
C ALA A 43 22.61 19.70 46.82
N LEU A 44 23.89 19.38 46.65
CA LEU A 44 24.39 18.65 45.47
C LEU A 44 23.90 17.21 45.38
N ARG A 45 23.66 16.57 46.53
CA ARG A 45 23.11 15.20 46.57
C ARG A 45 21.60 15.14 46.33
N ARG A 46 20.92 16.29 46.37
CA ARG A 46 19.48 16.40 46.17
C ARG A 46 19.19 16.35 44.67
N HIS A 47 18.97 15.16 44.14
CA HIS A 47 18.46 15.04 42.78
C HIS A 47 17.04 15.64 42.70
N PRO A 48 16.67 16.30 41.60
CA PRO A 48 15.27 16.66 41.38
C PRO A 48 14.42 15.39 41.53
N PRO A 49 13.22 15.46 42.13
CA PRO A 49 12.36 14.29 42.19
C PRO A 49 12.18 13.78 40.76
N SER A 50 12.59 12.54 40.52
CA SER A 50 12.38 11.85 39.25
C SER A 50 10.93 12.11 38.85
N PRO A 51 10.66 12.58 37.61
CA PRO A 51 9.31 12.92 37.20
C PRO A 51 8.41 11.77 37.61
N SER A 52 7.48 12.07 38.53
CA SER A 52 6.59 11.07 39.11
C SER A 52 6.08 10.24 37.95
N ARG A 53 6.26 8.92 38.03
CA ARG A 53 5.63 8.00 37.10
C ARG A 53 4.13 8.12 37.37
N VAL A 54 3.51 9.17 36.84
CA VAL A 54 2.07 9.23 36.61
C VAL A 54 1.76 7.89 35.97
N GLY A 55 0.75 7.18 36.47
CA GLY A 55 0.38 5.85 36.00
C GLY A 55 -0.07 5.91 34.54
N LYS A 56 0.87 6.09 33.61
CA LYS A 56 0.67 5.83 32.21
C LYS A 56 0.57 4.32 32.19
N GLY A 57 -0.59 3.83 31.76
CA GLY A 57 -0.85 2.40 31.61
C GLY A 57 0.22 1.70 30.76
N PRO A 58 0.05 0.41 30.47
CA PRO A 58 1.04 -0.38 29.75
C PRO A 58 1.58 0.34 28.49
N THR A 59 2.91 0.37 28.33
CA THR A 59 3.59 0.99 27.19
C THR A 59 3.08 0.40 25.89
N VAL A 60 2.50 1.22 25.01
CA VAL A 60 2.07 0.79 23.68
C VAL A 60 3.25 0.92 22.71
N PRO A 61 3.77 -0.18 22.13
CA PRO A 61 4.87 -0.10 21.17
C PRO A 61 4.38 0.60 19.90
N LYS A 62 5.08 1.67 19.50
CA LYS A 62 4.86 2.34 18.22
C LYS A 62 5.78 1.71 17.18
N PRO A 63 5.26 0.96 16.20
CA PRO A 63 6.11 0.34 15.18
C PRO A 63 6.80 1.41 14.33
N PHE A 64 8.04 1.13 13.94
CA PHE A 64 8.78 1.94 12.99
C PHE A 64 8.44 1.51 11.56
N ASN A 65 8.59 2.43 10.62
CA ASN A 65 8.34 2.15 9.21
C ASN A 65 9.43 1.21 8.67
N LEU A 66 9.10 -0.08 8.55
CA LEU A 66 9.89 -1.03 7.79
C LEU A 66 9.67 -0.74 6.30
N SER A 67 10.55 0.06 5.69
CA SER A 67 10.58 0.17 4.23
C SER A 67 11.11 -1.15 3.66
N CYS A 68 10.22 -2.10 3.36
CA CYS A 68 10.55 -3.21 2.49
C CYS A 68 10.91 -2.61 1.12
N GLY A 69 12.21 -2.47 0.87
CA GLY A 69 12.77 -1.66 -0.21
C GLY A 69 12.15 -1.94 -1.58
N ASN A 70 12.11 -0.89 -2.41
CA ASN A 70 11.58 -0.88 -3.79
C ASN A 70 12.44 -1.70 -4.77
N LYS A 71 12.75 -2.96 -4.44
CA LYS A 71 13.29 -3.92 -5.39
C LYS A 71 12.12 -4.58 -6.08
N ARG A 72 12.20 -4.60 -7.42
CA ARG A 72 11.22 -5.10 -8.39
C ARG A 72 10.34 -6.19 -7.79
N LYS A 73 9.04 -5.90 -7.68
CA LYS A 73 8.04 -6.90 -7.32
C LYS A 73 8.02 -7.92 -8.46
N LEU A 74 8.19 -9.21 -8.13
CA LEU A 74 7.72 -10.27 -8.99
C LEU A 74 6.21 -10.02 -9.15
N ASP A 75 5.75 -9.81 -10.38
CA ASP A 75 4.38 -9.37 -10.69
C ASP A 75 3.33 -10.46 -10.39
N GLU A 76 3.80 -11.66 -10.05
CA GLU A 76 2.98 -12.72 -9.48
C GLU A 76 3.27 -12.72 -7.96
N PRO A 77 2.28 -12.42 -7.09
CA PRO A 77 2.44 -12.73 -5.69
C PRO A 77 2.78 -14.22 -5.63
N PRO A 78 3.77 -14.70 -4.87
CA PRO A 78 4.05 -16.12 -4.84
C PRO A 78 2.77 -16.82 -4.41
N THR A 79 2.04 -17.35 -5.38
CA THR A 79 0.90 -18.20 -5.10
C THR A 79 1.51 -19.34 -4.31
N GLU A 80 0.88 -19.66 -3.19
CA GLU A 80 1.31 -20.80 -2.39
C GLU A 80 1.48 -21.98 -3.35
N TYR A 81 2.67 -22.57 -3.38
CA TYR A 81 2.96 -23.60 -4.36
C TYR A 81 1.94 -24.73 -4.22
N VAL A 82 1.14 -24.94 -5.26
CA VAL A 82 0.14 -26.00 -5.33
C VAL A 82 0.70 -27.13 -6.18
N SER A 83 0.69 -28.35 -5.65
CA SER A 83 1.12 -29.52 -6.41
C SER A 83 0.18 -29.80 -7.59
N LEU A 84 0.69 -30.41 -8.66
CA LEU A 84 -0.12 -30.79 -9.81
C LEU A 84 -1.31 -31.69 -9.42
N ALA A 85 -1.09 -32.63 -8.50
CA ALA A 85 -2.14 -33.50 -7.98
C ALA A 85 -3.27 -32.69 -7.32
N GLN A 86 -2.91 -31.72 -6.47
CA GLN A 86 -3.87 -30.84 -5.81
C GLN A 86 -4.62 -29.95 -6.82
N GLN A 87 -3.95 -29.48 -7.87
CA GLN A 87 -4.60 -28.73 -8.94
C GLN A 87 -5.63 -29.59 -9.69
N VAL A 88 -5.27 -30.82 -10.06
CA VAL A 88 -6.18 -31.78 -10.74
C VAL A 88 -7.37 -32.13 -9.86
N GLU A 89 -7.15 -32.42 -8.57
CA GLU A 89 -8.24 -32.69 -7.64
C GLU A 89 -9.17 -31.50 -7.47
N SER A 90 -8.60 -30.29 -7.33
CA SER A 90 -9.40 -29.08 -7.22
C SER A 90 -10.25 -28.87 -8.48
N PHE A 91 -9.71 -29.14 -9.67
CA PHE A 91 -10.44 -29.02 -10.92
C PHE A 91 -11.61 -30.00 -11.01
N GLN A 92 -11.39 -31.27 -10.63
CA GLN A 92 -12.42 -32.30 -10.65
C GLN A 92 -13.53 -32.04 -9.60
N LYS A 93 -13.16 -31.52 -8.41
CA LYS A 93 -14.08 -31.28 -7.30
C LYS A 93 -14.72 -29.89 -7.32
N ARG A 94 -14.16 -28.92 -8.04
CA ARG A 94 -14.67 -27.54 -8.10
C ARG A 94 -15.99 -27.50 -8.86
N THR A 95 -17.07 -27.22 -8.13
CA THR A 95 -18.37 -26.94 -8.72
C THR A 95 -18.33 -25.59 -9.46
N PRO A 96 -18.68 -25.50 -10.76
CA PRO A 96 -18.72 -24.23 -11.47
C PRO A 96 -19.68 -23.23 -10.80
N LEU A 97 -19.37 -21.93 -10.86
CA LEU A 97 -20.15 -20.86 -10.23
C LEU A 97 -21.65 -20.90 -10.57
N ARG A 98 -21.99 -21.37 -11.78
CA ARG A 98 -23.38 -21.55 -12.24
C ARG A 98 -24.19 -22.48 -11.32
N TYR A 99 -23.54 -23.44 -10.69
CA TYR A 99 -24.16 -24.44 -9.82
C TYR A 99 -23.99 -24.12 -8.33
N HIS A 100 -23.29 -23.04 -7.98
CA HIS A 100 -23.35 -22.51 -6.62
C HIS A 100 -24.75 -21.95 -6.38
N LEU A 101 -25.54 -22.64 -5.53
CA LEU A 101 -26.74 -22.02 -4.95
C LEU A 101 -26.31 -20.68 -4.35
N ARG A 102 -27.01 -19.61 -4.74
CA ARG A 102 -26.64 -18.21 -4.47
C ARG A 102 -26.66 -17.83 -2.99
N SER A 103 -25.75 -18.40 -2.20
CA SER A 103 -25.53 -18.03 -0.80
C SER A 103 -24.05 -17.79 -0.50
N ARG A 104 -23.13 -18.17 -1.39
CA ARG A 104 -21.73 -17.74 -1.27
C ARG A 104 -21.62 -16.29 -1.74
N LYS A 105 -21.67 -15.34 -0.79
CA LYS A 105 -21.17 -13.97 -1.00
C LYS A 105 -19.67 -14.05 -1.28
N GLU A 106 -19.29 -14.33 -2.53
CA GLU A 106 -17.99 -13.96 -3.05
C GLU A 106 -18.14 -12.55 -3.62
N GLU A 107 -17.80 -11.58 -2.78
CA GLU A 107 -17.42 -10.23 -3.15
C GLU A 107 -16.12 -10.30 -3.97
N GLU A 108 -16.18 -10.63 -5.25
CA GLU A 108 -15.14 -10.27 -6.23
C GLU A 108 -15.68 -10.63 -7.63
N GLY A 109 -16.45 -9.71 -8.17
CA GLY A 109 -17.12 -9.92 -9.45
C GLY A 109 -17.52 -8.59 -10.04
N THR A 110 -16.53 -7.73 -10.29
CA THR A 110 -16.70 -6.55 -11.14
C THR A 110 -17.07 -7.04 -12.54
N GLY A 111 -18.35 -7.32 -12.74
CA GLY A 111 -18.92 -7.60 -14.05
C GLY A 111 -18.69 -6.40 -14.98
N PRO A 112 -18.61 -6.62 -16.30
CA PRO A 112 -18.23 -5.57 -17.22
C PRO A 112 -19.29 -4.46 -17.24
N SER A 113 -18.86 -3.30 -16.76
CA SER A 113 -19.10 -1.95 -17.27
C SER A 113 -20.30 -1.80 -18.23
N ARG A 114 -21.37 -1.23 -17.67
CA ARG A 114 -22.47 -0.42 -18.26
C ARG A 114 -22.93 -0.82 -19.68
N PRO A 115 -24.24 -1.11 -19.89
CA PRO A 115 -24.76 -1.39 -21.22
C PRO A 115 -24.59 -0.17 -22.14
N LEU A 116 -23.81 -0.33 -23.21
CA LEU A 116 -23.74 0.65 -24.30
C LEU A 116 -25.12 0.71 -24.97
N LYS A 117 -25.66 1.91 -25.15
CA LYS A 117 -26.99 2.12 -25.74
C LYS A 117 -27.05 1.45 -27.13
N PRO A 118 -28.04 0.59 -27.42
CA PRO A 118 -28.14 -0.07 -28.70
C PRO A 118 -28.35 0.98 -29.80
N ARG A 119 -27.49 0.97 -30.82
CA ARG A 119 -27.66 1.76 -32.05
C ARG A 119 -28.17 0.84 -33.14
N LEU A 120 -29.10 1.34 -33.96
CA LEU A 120 -29.62 0.60 -35.10
C LEU A 120 -28.49 0.41 -36.13
N THR A 121 -28.14 -0.83 -36.43
CA THR A 121 -27.13 -1.15 -37.45
C THR A 121 -27.79 -1.35 -38.81
N ASN A 122 -27.11 -0.96 -39.88
CA ASN A 122 -27.57 -1.22 -41.24
C ASN A 122 -27.19 -2.65 -41.66
N PRO A 123 -28.14 -3.48 -42.12
CA PRO A 123 -27.84 -4.84 -42.52
C PRO A 123 -26.97 -4.83 -43.77
N LYS A 124 -25.86 -5.60 -43.73
CA LYS A 124 -25.00 -5.83 -44.89
C LYS A 124 -25.15 -7.29 -45.32
N THR A 125 -25.43 -7.51 -46.60
CA THR A 125 -25.55 -8.87 -47.15
C THR A 125 -24.19 -9.59 -47.06
N PRO A 126 -24.13 -10.77 -46.43
CA PRO A 126 -22.89 -11.53 -46.34
C PRO A 126 -22.48 -12.03 -47.74
N ARG A 127 -21.22 -11.78 -48.12
CA ARG A 127 -20.65 -12.37 -49.34
C ARG A 127 -20.21 -13.80 -49.03
N LEU A 128 -21.06 -14.77 -49.37
CA LEU A 128 -20.78 -16.18 -49.14
C LEU A 128 -19.87 -16.72 -50.25
N GLU A 129 -18.56 -16.51 -50.10
CA GLU A 129 -17.52 -17.06 -50.98
C GLU A 129 -17.18 -18.52 -50.64
N THR A 130 -18.17 -19.31 -50.20
CA THR A 130 -17.93 -20.67 -49.68
C THR A 130 -17.91 -21.74 -50.75
N LYS A 131 -18.21 -21.42 -52.02
CA LYS A 131 -18.28 -22.39 -53.12
C LYS A 131 -16.94 -23.08 -53.42
N ASN A 132 -15.82 -22.43 -53.10
CA ASN A 132 -14.47 -22.96 -53.36
C ASN A 132 -13.69 -23.31 -52.08
N ARG A 133 -14.34 -23.32 -50.90
CA ARG A 133 -13.65 -23.70 -49.65
C ARG A 133 -13.62 -25.23 -49.51
N SER A 134 -12.62 -25.88 -50.11
CA SER A 134 -12.28 -27.26 -49.75
C SER A 134 -11.41 -27.27 -48.49
N ARG A 135 -11.69 -28.19 -47.57
CA ARG A 135 -10.81 -28.48 -46.43
C ARG A 135 -10.17 -29.84 -46.69
N PRO A 136 -8.88 -29.93 -47.07
CA PRO A 136 -8.22 -31.22 -47.13
C PRO A 136 -8.16 -31.80 -45.71
N VAL A 137 -8.45 -33.09 -45.58
CA VAL A 137 -8.37 -33.79 -44.29
C VAL A 137 -6.89 -34.00 -43.99
N THR A 138 -6.37 -33.23 -43.03
CA THR A 138 -4.97 -33.34 -42.58
C THR A 138 -4.79 -34.35 -41.45
N CYS A 139 -5.88 -34.94 -40.96
CA CYS A 139 -5.86 -35.90 -39.87
C CYS A 139 -5.80 -37.31 -40.44
N LYS A 140 -4.86 -38.13 -39.92
CA LYS A 140 -4.80 -39.55 -40.23
C LYS A 140 -6.07 -40.25 -39.73
N SER A 141 -6.53 -41.24 -40.48
CA SER A 141 -7.60 -42.12 -40.03
C SER A 141 -7.13 -42.96 -38.84
N THR A 142 -8.07 -43.52 -38.07
CA THR A 142 -7.73 -44.41 -36.95
C THR A 142 -6.92 -45.62 -37.41
N VAL A 143 -7.23 -46.16 -38.59
CA VAL A 143 -6.50 -47.29 -39.19
C VAL A 143 -5.03 -46.93 -39.44
N GLU A 144 -4.77 -45.75 -40.00
CA GLU A 144 -3.40 -45.28 -40.27
C GLU A 144 -2.59 -45.06 -38.97
N LEU A 145 -3.25 -44.71 -37.86
CA LEU A 145 -2.58 -44.54 -36.57
C LEU A 145 -2.23 -45.89 -35.93
N GLU A 146 -3.14 -46.88 -36.00
CA GLU A 146 -2.92 -48.22 -35.48
C GLU A 146 -1.75 -48.92 -36.20
N ASP A 147 -1.69 -48.83 -37.53
CA ASP A 147 -0.60 -49.40 -38.33
C ASP A 147 0.78 -48.80 -37.97
N GLU A 148 0.83 -47.48 -37.70
CA GLU A 148 2.06 -46.80 -37.26
C GLU A 148 2.54 -47.22 -35.87
N GLU A 149 1.62 -47.64 -34.99
CA GLU A 149 1.96 -48.16 -33.66
C GLU A 149 2.51 -49.59 -33.77
N VAL A 150 1.90 -50.44 -34.60
CA VAL A 150 2.37 -51.82 -34.83
C VAL A 150 3.76 -51.82 -35.46
N ALA A 151 4.03 -50.94 -36.43
CA ALA A 151 5.34 -50.84 -37.08
C ALA A 151 6.47 -50.38 -36.15
N LYS A 152 6.17 -49.60 -35.10
CA LYS A 152 7.18 -49.13 -34.12
C LYS A 152 7.63 -50.22 -33.13
N LEU A 153 6.86 -51.31 -33.02
CA LEU A 153 7.11 -52.40 -32.08
C LEU A 153 7.91 -53.57 -32.69
N GLN A 154 8.17 -53.55 -34.00
CA GLN A 154 9.02 -54.49 -34.73
C GLN A 154 10.46 -53.99 -34.80
#